data_AF-A0A9E5ETS7-F1
#
_entry.id   AF-A0A9E5ETS7-F1
#
_cell.length_a   1.000
_cell.length_b   1.000
_cell.length_c   1.000
_cell.angle_alpha   90.00
_cell.angle_beta   90.00
_cell.angle_gamma   90.00
#
_symmetry.space_group_name_H-M   'P 1'
#
loop_
_entity.id
_entity.type
_entity.pdbx_description
1 polymer ?
#
loop_
_entity_poly.entity_id
_entity_poly.type
_entity_poly.pdbx_seq_one_letter_code
_entity_poly.pdbx_strand_id
1 'polypeptide(L)'
;MQADPLKKYFNIARLSLKERLTYRGDFLLSSFLRFLPMITSILLWKSVYGSSEQESLSGFSFKQVIAYLLLVNISRMFSSMPGLATNLARDVREGSIKKYLLQPIDLIGYLMSYRVAHKAAYISTSLVPYMILFGSCASFFDT
;
A
#
# COMPACT_ATOMS: atom_id res chain seq x y z
N MET A 1 -2.38 12.80 37.00
CA MET A 1 -1.28 11.98 36.45
C MET A 1 -1.20 12.24 34.95
N GLN A 2 -0.29 13.11 34.50
CA GLN A 2 -0.16 13.44 33.08
C GLN A 2 0.38 12.20 32.35
N ALA A 3 -0.42 11.60 31.48
CA ALA A 3 0.04 10.50 30.64
C ALA A 3 1.04 11.04 29.62
N ASP A 4 2.20 10.40 29.53
CA ASP A 4 3.22 10.69 28.52
C ASP A 4 2.59 10.63 27.11
N PRO A 5 2.62 11.73 26.33
CA PRO A 5 1.97 11.79 25.03
C PRO A 5 2.50 10.71 24.07
N LEU A 6 3.77 10.34 24.16
CA LEU A 6 4.36 9.29 23.32
C LEU A 6 3.75 7.92 23.63
N LYS A 7 3.60 7.59 24.92
CA LYS A 7 2.97 6.33 25.36
C LYS A 7 1.50 6.27 24.93
N LYS A 8 0.79 7.40 24.96
CA LYS A 8 -0.61 7.49 24.49
C LYS A 8 -0.74 7.10 23.01
N TYR A 9 0.02 7.76 22.13
CA TYR A 9 -0.04 7.50 20.69
C TYR A 9 0.52 6.14 20.29
N PHE A 10 1.54 5.65 20.99
CA PHE A 10 2.03 4.28 20.82
C PHE A 10 0.95 3.23 21.15
N ASN A 11 0.20 3.41 22.24
CA ASN A 11 -0.89 2.51 22.59
C ASN A 11 -2.03 2.54 21.55
N ILE A 12 -2.35 3.71 20.99
CA ILE A 12 -3.31 3.83 19.89
C ILE A 12 -2.83 3.06 18.66
N ALA A 13 -1.55 3.20 18.28
CA ALA A 13 -0.97 2.47 17.16
C ALA A 13 -1.00 0.95 17.41
N ARG A 14 -0.64 0.51 18.62
CA ARG A 14 -0.69 -0.91 19.02
C ARG A 14 -2.10 -1.49 18.97
N LEU A 15 -3.10 -0.76 19.45
CA LEU A 15 -4.50 -1.18 19.40
C LEU A 15 -4.99 -1.27 17.95
N SER A 16 -4.75 -0.22 17.16
CA SER A 16 -5.11 -0.17 15.74
C SER A 16 -4.47 -1.32 14.94
N LEU A 17 -3.24 -1.70 15.29
CA LEU A 17 -2.55 -2.81 14.66
C LEU A 17 -3.23 -4.15 14.98
N LYS A 18 -3.63 -4.37 16.24
CA LYS A 18 -4.38 -5.57 16.63
C LYS A 18 -5.71 -5.67 15.89
N GLU A 19 -6.49 -4.60 15.84
CA GLU A 19 -7.77 -4.56 15.11
C GLU A 19 -7.60 -4.94 13.64
N ARG A 20 -6.55 -4.44 13.00
CA ARG A 20 -6.26 -4.76 11.59
C ARG A 20 -5.85 -6.21 11.39
N LEU A 21 -4.99 -6.73 12.28
CA LEU A 21 -4.53 -8.12 12.20
C LEU A 21 -5.62 -9.14 12.51
N THR A 22 -6.70 -8.75 13.20
CA THR A 22 -7.92 -9.56 13.32
C THR A 22 -8.46 -9.93 11.92
N TYR A 23 -8.43 -8.99 10.98
CA TYR A 23 -8.88 -9.17 9.59
C TYR A 23 -7.73 -9.48 8.62
N ARG A 24 -6.69 -10.18 9.08
CA ARG A 24 -5.51 -10.55 8.28
C ARG A 24 -5.84 -11.25 6.95
N GLY A 25 -6.96 -11.99 6.88
CA GLY A 25 -7.42 -12.64 5.65
C GLY A 25 -7.73 -11.63 4.54
N ASP A 26 -8.44 -10.55 4.87
CA ASP A 26 -8.72 -9.46 3.93
C ASP A 26 -7.43 -8.80 3.45
N PHE A 27 -6.44 -8.64 4.33
CA PHE A 27 -5.13 -8.11 3.93
C PHE A 27 -4.41 -9.00 2.94
N LEU A 28 -4.39 -10.32 3.16
CA LEU A 28 -3.76 -11.28 2.24
C LEU A 28 -4.48 -11.31 0.89
N LEU A 29 -5.81 -11.43 0.91
CA LEU A 29 -6.61 -11.47 -0.31
C LEU A 29 -6.49 -10.15 -1.10
N SER A 30 -6.65 -9.00 -0.44
CA SER A 30 -6.52 -7.70 -1.08
C SER A 30 -5.11 -7.43 -1.59
N SER A 31 -4.07 -7.93 -0.91
CA SER A 31 -2.68 -7.84 -1.38
C SER A 31 -2.50 -8.67 -2.65
N PHE A 32 -2.97 -9.93 -2.67
CA PHE A 32 -2.90 -10.78 -3.86
C PHE A 32 -3.65 -10.17 -5.06
N LEU A 33 -4.89 -9.72 -4.85
CA LEU A 33 -5.70 -9.09 -5.89
C LEU A 33 -5.08 -7.79 -6.42
N ARG A 34 -4.27 -7.09 -5.61
CA ARG A 34 -3.55 -5.87 -6.04
C ARG A 34 -2.49 -6.14 -7.11
N PHE A 35 -2.04 -7.38 -7.26
CA PHE A 35 -1.08 -7.77 -8.31
C PHE A 35 -1.75 -8.19 -9.62
N LEU A 36 -3.07 -8.43 -9.65
CA LEU A 36 -3.77 -8.77 -10.89
C LEU A 36 -3.54 -7.72 -12.01
N PRO A 37 -3.65 -6.40 -11.74
CA PRO A 37 -3.34 -5.38 -12.76
C PRO A 37 -1.91 -5.45 -13.27
N MET A 38 -0.95 -5.89 -12.45
CA MET A 38 0.44 -6.08 -12.87
C MET A 38 0.55 -7.22 -13.89
N ILE A 39 -0.09 -8.36 -13.62
CA ILE A 39 -0.12 -9.50 -14.55
C ILE A 39 -0.75 -9.07 -15.87
N THR A 40 -1.89 -8.39 -15.82
CA THR A 40 -2.55 -7.86 -17.02
C THR A 40 -1.63 -6.92 -17.79
N SER A 41 -0.88 -6.06 -17.10
CA SER A 41 0.07 -5.14 -17.75
C SER A 41 1.21 -5.90 -18.44
N ILE A 42 1.74 -6.97 -17.81
CA ILE A 42 2.78 -7.81 -18.41
C ILE A 42 2.25 -8.51 -19.67
N LEU A 43 1.06 -9.10 -19.61
CA LEU A 43 0.44 -9.78 -20.75
C LEU A 43 0.14 -8.81 -21.90
N LEU A 44 -0.34 -7.60 -21.57
CA LEU A 44 -0.58 -6.54 -22.53
C LEU A 44 0.71 -6.16 -23.25
N TRP A 45 1.77 -5.85 -22.51
CA TRP A 45 3.04 -5.47 -23.12
C TRP A 45 3.69 -6.62 -23.88
N LYS A 46 3.50 -7.87 -23.44
CA LYS A 46 3.92 -9.05 -24.20
C LYS A 46 3.22 -9.11 -25.56
N SER A 47 1.93 -8.83 -25.62
CA SER A 47 1.18 -8.77 -26.89
C SER A 47 1.64 -7.59 -27.76
N VAL A 48 1.92 -6.43 -27.17
CA VAL A 48 2.37 -5.25 -27.91
C VAL A 48 3.72 -5.48 -28.58
N TYR A 49 4.70 -6.01 -27.84
CA TYR A 49 6.02 -6.34 -28.41
C TYR A 49 5.96 -7.55 -29.36
N GLY A 50 5.07 -8.52 -29.13
CA GLY A 50 4.88 -9.67 -30.03
C GLY A 50 4.25 -9.31 -31.39
N SER A 51 3.50 -8.21 -31.46
CA SER A 51 2.92 -7.70 -32.72
C SER A 51 3.81 -6.68 -33.42
N SER A 52 4.94 -6.29 -32.83
CA SER A 52 5.89 -5.36 -33.43
C SER A 52 7.02 -6.12 -34.12
N GLU A 53 7.42 -5.66 -35.31
CA GLU A 53 8.62 -6.17 -35.99
C GLU A 53 9.93 -5.64 -35.35
N GLN A 54 9.83 -4.66 -34.44
CA GLN A 54 10.98 -4.03 -33.79
C GLN A 54 11.22 -4.60 -32.40
N GLU A 55 12.47 -4.99 -32.11
CA GLU A 55 12.87 -5.49 -30.79
C GLU A 55 12.81 -4.41 -29.68
N SER A 56 12.89 -3.13 -30.06
CA SER A 56 12.76 -2.02 -29.13
C SER A 56 11.67 -1.06 -29.60
N LEU A 57 10.80 -0.66 -28.68
CA LEU A 57 9.76 0.33 -28.92
C LEU A 57 10.20 1.64 -28.26
N SER A 58 10.41 2.68 -29.06
CA SER A 58 10.88 3.99 -28.57
C SER A 58 12.19 3.92 -27.76
N GLY A 59 13.07 2.97 -28.11
CA GLY A 59 14.35 2.76 -27.42
C GLY A 59 14.26 1.94 -26.13
N PHE A 60 13.06 1.47 -25.75
CA PHE A 60 12.88 0.57 -24.60
C PHE A 60 12.67 -0.87 -25.06
N SER A 61 13.42 -1.79 -24.46
CA SER A 61 13.18 -3.22 -24.62
C SER A 61 12.02 -3.68 -23.74
N PHE A 62 11.42 -4.82 -24.07
CA PHE A 62 10.37 -5.43 -23.26
C PHE A 62 10.79 -5.57 -21.79
N LYS A 63 12.01 -6.07 -21.53
CA LYS A 63 12.54 -6.21 -20.16
C LYS A 63 12.54 -4.88 -19.40
N GLN A 64 12.98 -3.79 -20.04
CA GLN A 64 13.06 -2.47 -19.42
C GLN A 64 11.68 -1.91 -19.05
N VAL A 65 10.67 -2.09 -19.90
CA VAL A 65 9.29 -1.66 -19.61
C VAL A 65 8.73 -2.41 -18.40
N ILE A 66 8.96 -3.74 -18.33
CA ILE A 66 8.48 -4.56 -17.21
C ILE A 66 9.20 -4.19 -15.91
N ALA A 67 10.53 -4.02 -15.96
CA ALA A 67 11.33 -3.54 -14.81
C ALA A 67 10.83 -2.19 -14.29
N TYR A 68 10.53 -1.24 -15.18
CA TYR A 68 9.94 0.04 -14.83
C TYR A 68 8.59 -0.12 -14.13
N LEU A 69 7.67 -0.93 -14.67
CA LEU A 69 6.36 -1.17 -14.08
C LEU A 69 6.46 -1.81 -12.68
N LEU A 70 7.44 -2.69 -12.46
CA LEU A 70 7.73 -3.28 -11.15
C LEU A 70 8.16 -2.22 -10.14
N LEU A 71 9.06 -1.31 -10.52
CA LEU A 71 9.50 -0.19 -9.67
C LEU A 71 8.34 0.76 -9.33
N VAL A 72 7.47 1.07 -10.30
CA VAL A 72 6.25 1.84 -10.06
C VAL A 72 5.35 1.15 -9.04
N ASN A 73 5.25 -0.18 -9.09
CA ASN A 73 4.46 -0.96 -8.14
C ASN A 73 4.99 -0.85 -6.70
N ILE A 74 6.32 -0.89 -6.52
CA ILE A 74 6.95 -0.63 -5.21
C ILE A 74 6.64 0.79 -4.74
N SER A 75 6.84 1.79 -5.61
CA SER A 75 6.58 3.19 -5.28
C SER A 75 5.14 3.41 -4.79
N ARG A 76 4.17 2.77 -5.44
CA ARG A 76 2.75 2.79 -5.03
C ARG A 76 2.52 2.20 -3.65
N MET A 77 3.23 1.14 -3.26
CA MET A 77 3.14 0.58 -1.90
C MET A 77 3.51 1.63 -0.84
N PHE A 78 4.54 2.43 -1.08
CA PHE A 78 4.95 3.49 -0.14
C PHE A 78 4.03 4.71 -0.20
N SER A 79 3.63 5.15 -1.39
CA SER A 79 2.86 6.39 -1.58
C SER A 79 1.38 6.24 -1.24
N SER A 80 0.79 5.04 -1.35
CA SER A 80 -0.66 4.87 -1.20
C SER A 80 -1.21 5.27 0.18
N MET A 81 -2.18 6.18 0.17
CA MET A 81 -2.99 6.60 1.33
C MET A 81 -4.49 6.49 1.02
N PRO A 82 -5.04 5.27 0.95
CA PRO A 82 -6.45 5.10 0.64
C PRO A 82 -7.33 5.64 1.77
N GLY A 83 -8.42 6.30 1.37
CA GLY A 83 -9.55 6.68 2.21
C GLY A 83 -9.29 7.71 3.32
N LEU A 84 -8.11 8.34 3.40
CA LEU A 84 -7.83 9.32 4.47
C LEU A 84 -8.78 10.50 4.43
N ALA A 85 -8.77 11.24 3.31
CA ALA A 85 -9.58 12.43 3.14
C ALA A 85 -11.07 12.07 3.15
N THR A 86 -11.45 10.97 2.49
CA THR A 86 -12.84 10.51 2.42
C THR A 86 -13.40 10.15 3.80
N ASN A 87 -12.64 9.42 4.62
CA ASN A 87 -13.07 9.07 5.98
C ASN A 87 -13.15 10.30 6.88
N LEU A 88 -12.21 11.23 6.77
CA LEU A 88 -12.26 12.47 7.54
C LEU A 88 -13.45 13.34 7.13
N ALA A 89 -13.72 13.47 5.84
CA ALA A 89 -14.89 14.20 5.33
C ALA A 89 -16.20 13.57 5.83
N ARG A 90 -16.27 12.23 5.87
CA ARG A 90 -17.40 11.50 6.44
C ARG A 90 -17.54 11.75 7.94
N ASP A 91 -16.45 11.73 8.69
CA ASP A 91 -16.45 12.02 10.13
C ASP A 91 -16.92 13.45 10.45
N VAL A 92 -16.61 14.42 9.58
CA VAL A 92 -17.15 15.78 9.65
C VAL A 92 -18.64 15.79 9.36
N ARG A 93 -19.08 15.16 8.26
CA ARG A 93 -20.49 15.10 7.84
C ARG A 93 -21.39 14.45 8.89
N GLU A 94 -20.91 13.38 9.53
CA GLU A 94 -21.67 12.63 10.55
C GLU A 94 -21.52 13.24 11.95
N GLY A 95 -20.68 14.26 12.13
CA GLY A 95 -20.40 14.87 13.43
C GLY A 95 -19.61 13.97 14.39
N SER A 96 -19.06 12.85 13.91
CA SER A 96 -18.24 11.94 14.72
C SER A 96 -16.88 12.55 15.07
N ILE A 97 -16.45 13.59 14.33
CA ILE A 97 -15.22 14.36 14.59
C ILE A 97 -15.20 15.00 15.99
N LYS A 98 -16.38 15.26 16.60
CA LYS A 98 -16.51 15.85 17.94
C LYS A 98 -15.71 15.12 19.02
N LYS A 99 -15.48 13.81 18.87
CA LYS A 99 -14.68 13.02 19.83
C LYS A 99 -13.24 13.54 19.94
N TYR A 100 -12.65 14.02 18.84
CA TYR A 100 -11.30 14.59 18.82
C TYR A 100 -11.26 16.04 19.31
N LEU A 101 -12.42 16.72 19.37
CA LEU A 101 -12.54 18.08 19.88
C LEU A 101 -12.78 18.10 21.40
N LEU A 102 -13.47 17.09 21.92
CA LEU A 102 -13.86 16.99 23.33
C LEU A 102 -12.85 16.21 24.18
N GLN A 103 -12.21 15.19 23.60
CA GLN A 103 -11.22 14.38 24.31
C GLN A 103 -9.81 14.96 24.11
N PRO A 104 -8.88 14.75 25.06
CA PRO A 104 -7.49 15.19 24.94
C PRO A 104 -6.70 14.30 23.95
N ILE A 105 -7.21 14.14 22.73
CA ILE A 105 -6.64 13.36 21.63
C ILE A 105 -6.59 14.25 20.41
N ASP A 106 -5.39 14.63 20.01
CA ASP A 106 -5.20 15.38 18.77
C ASP A 106 -5.55 14.52 17.56
N LEU A 107 -6.30 15.10 16.63
CA LEU A 107 -6.74 14.42 15.41
C LEU A 107 -5.55 13.98 14.57
N ILE A 108 -4.57 14.85 14.36
CA ILE A 108 -3.42 14.55 13.50
C ILE A 108 -2.57 13.45 14.15
N GLY A 109 -2.30 13.54 15.46
CA GLY A 109 -1.59 12.51 16.21
C GLY A 109 -2.29 11.14 16.17
N TYR A 110 -3.64 11.13 16.28
CA TYR A 110 -4.43 9.92 16.10
C TYR A 110 -4.30 9.36 14.68
N LEU A 111 -4.49 10.20 13.66
CA LEU A 111 -4.39 9.79 12.25
C LEU A 111 -3.01 9.24 11.92
N MET A 112 -1.93 9.87 12.41
CA MET A 112 -0.56 9.38 12.25
C MET A 112 -0.37 8.01 12.90
N SER A 113 -0.81 7.83 14.15
CA SER A 113 -0.71 6.56 14.86
C SER A 113 -1.47 5.44 14.15
N TYR A 114 -2.68 5.74 13.69
CA TYR A 114 -3.52 4.83 12.91
C TYR A 114 -2.88 4.48 11.56
N ARG A 115 -2.20 5.43 10.90
CA ARG A 115 -1.50 5.23 9.62
C ARG A 115 -0.24 4.39 9.77
N VAL A 116 0.52 4.60 10.83
CA VAL A 116 1.67 3.74 11.16
C VAL A 116 1.20 2.30 11.33
N ALA A 117 0.13 2.08 12.10
CA ALA A 117 -0.47 0.75 12.25
C ALA A 117 -0.95 0.15 10.92
N HIS A 118 -1.58 0.96 10.06
CA HIS A 118 -1.96 0.53 8.71
C HIS A 118 -0.76 0.06 7.89
N LYS A 119 0.29 0.88 7.81
CA LYS A 119 1.47 0.57 6.98
C LYS A 119 2.21 -0.64 7.54
N ALA A 120 2.34 -0.75 8.86
CA ALA A 120 2.96 -1.90 9.51
C ALA A 120 2.22 -3.20 9.18
N ALA A 121 0.89 -3.23 9.31
CA ALA A 121 0.08 -4.40 8.95
C ALA A 121 0.19 -4.72 7.45
N TYR A 122 0.13 -3.71 6.58
CA TYR A 122 0.19 -3.90 5.15
C TYR A 122 1.55 -4.46 4.69
N ILE A 123 2.66 -3.92 5.22
CA ILE A 123 4.01 -4.36 4.86
C ILE A 123 4.24 -5.80 5.36
N SER A 124 3.82 -6.12 6.59
CA SER A 124 4.02 -7.47 7.12
C SER A 124 3.27 -8.55 6.32
N THR A 125 2.03 -8.28 5.90
CA THR A 125 1.23 -9.25 5.13
C THR A 125 1.63 -9.29 3.65
N SER A 126 2.05 -8.16 3.09
CA SER A 126 2.36 -8.07 1.65
C SER A 126 3.78 -8.48 1.30
N LEU A 127 4.66 -8.69 2.31
CA LEU A 127 6.04 -9.12 2.09
C LEU A 127 6.11 -10.39 1.22
N VAL A 128 5.29 -11.39 1.52
CA VAL A 128 5.29 -12.68 0.80
C VAL A 128 4.88 -12.51 -0.67
N PRO A 129 3.74 -11.88 -1.02
CA PRO A 129 3.41 -11.60 -2.42
C PRO A 129 4.47 -10.81 -3.19
N TYR A 130 5.04 -9.76 -2.59
CA TYR A 130 6.09 -8.97 -3.23
C TYR A 130 7.36 -9.79 -3.46
N MET A 131 7.77 -10.62 -2.49
CA MET A 131 8.90 -11.53 -2.63
C MET A 131 8.71 -12.52 -3.78
N ILE A 132 7.52 -13.12 -3.90
CA ILE A 132 7.19 -14.05 -4.99
C ILE A 132 7.26 -13.33 -6.34
N LEU A 133 6.62 -12.16 -6.44
CA LEU A 133 6.57 -11.39 -7.67
C LEU A 133 7.97 -10.93 -8.12
N PHE A 134 8.75 -10.32 -7.23
CA PHE A 134 10.10 -9.88 -7.55
C PHE A 134 11.05 -11.05 -7.81
N GLY A 135 10.94 -12.16 -7.08
CA GLY A 135 11.72 -13.37 -7.35
C GLY A 135 11.42 -13.93 -8.75
N SER A 136 10.14 -14.01 -9.13
CA SER A 136 9.75 -14.48 -10.47
C SER A 136 10.17 -13.54 -11.60
N CYS A 137 10.28 -12.24 -11.29
CA CYS A 137 10.62 -11.20 -12.26
C CYS A 137 12.09 -10.76 -12.19
N ALA A 138 12.93 -11.40 -11.36
CA ALA A 138 14.32 -11.04 -11.17
C ALA A 138 15.11 -11.09 -12.50
N SER A 139 14.78 -12.05 -13.37
CA SER A 139 15.36 -12.20 -14.71
C SER A 139 15.11 -11.03 -15.67
N PHE A 140 14.17 -10.12 -15.35
CA PHE A 140 13.95 -8.89 -16.13
C PHE A 140 14.94 -7.78 -15.78
N PHE A 141 15.63 -7.87 -14.64
CA PHE A 141 16.64 -6.91 -14.21
C PHE A 141 18.05 -7.26 -14.69
N ASP A 142 18.29 -8.51 -15.08
CA ASP A 142 19.56 -8.92 -15.69
C ASP A 142 19.63 -8.39 -17.13
N THR A 143 20.60 -7.49 -17.33
CA THR A 143 20.83 -6.73 -18.56
C THR A 143 21.48 -7.63 -19.61
#